data_AF-A0A7W0WPL2-F1
#
_entry.id   AF-A0A7W0WPL2-F1
#
_cell.length_a   1.000
_cell.length_b   1.000
_cell.length_c   1.000
_cell.angle_alpha   90.00
_cell.angle_beta   90.00
_cell.angle_gamma   90.00
#
_symmetry.space_group_name_H-M   'P 1'
#
loop_
_entity.id
_entity.type
_entity.pdbx_description
1 polymer ?
#
loop_
_entity_poly.entity_id
_entity_poly.type
_entity_poly.pdbx_seq_one_letter_code
_entity_poly.pdbx_strand_id
1 'polypeptide(L)'
;MTLSVHVVRPPIGEELDVLHTYERIYRSIDVAAELWRLLDGEEAAKQIESVVASAFEHEPARLETGQIAALLALVEPLDKAIVGPLTDADERLSAEMISMLRGRTDVFDLDEARGEDAHWAVSEAMVGITNLQRILRDALTEGAFLVFE
;
A
#
# COMPACT_ATOMS: atom_id res chain seq x y z
N MET A 1 10.47 -12.65 6.04
CA MET A 1 9.50 -12.62 7.15
C MET A 1 8.26 -11.94 6.60
N THR A 2 7.10 -12.58 6.66
CA THR A 2 5.85 -11.99 6.13
C THR A 2 5.19 -11.23 7.25
N LEU A 3 5.16 -9.89 7.17
CA LEU A 3 4.44 -9.04 8.11
C LEU A 3 2.93 -9.19 7.87
N SER A 4 2.20 -9.64 8.89
CA SER A 4 0.75 -9.63 8.95
C SER A 4 0.24 -8.28 9.45
N VAL A 5 -0.89 -7.85 8.90
CA VAL A 5 -1.61 -6.65 9.35
C VAL A 5 -2.99 -7.07 9.85
N HIS A 6 -3.29 -6.73 11.09
CA HIS A 6 -4.56 -7.01 11.74
C HIS A 6 -5.40 -5.74 11.82
N VAL A 7 -6.67 -5.80 11.41
CA VAL A 7 -7.66 -4.77 11.71
C VAL A 7 -8.25 -5.10 13.06
N VAL A 8 -8.04 -4.24 14.05
CA VAL A 8 -8.35 -4.52 15.45
C VAL A 8 -9.25 -3.42 15.99
N ARG A 9 -10.39 -3.77 16.59
CA ARG A 9 -11.21 -2.75 17.27
C ARG A 9 -10.48 -2.20 18.49
N PRO A 10 -10.73 -0.93 18.87
CA PRO A 10 -10.25 -0.42 20.15
C PRO A 10 -10.73 -1.33 21.27
N PRO A 11 -9.84 -1.77 22.18
CA PRO A 11 -10.22 -2.74 23.19
C PRO A 11 -11.28 -2.16 24.13
N ILE A 12 -12.31 -2.96 24.43
CA ILE A 12 -13.21 -2.73 25.57
C ILE A 12 -12.72 -3.64 26.71
N GLY A 13 -11.68 -3.21 27.43
CA GLY A 13 -11.01 -4.02 28.45
C GLY A 13 -9.61 -4.48 28.03
N GLU A 14 -9.24 -5.73 28.28
CA GLU A 14 -7.89 -6.28 27.99
C GLU A 14 -7.82 -7.14 26.70
N GLU A 15 -8.95 -7.45 26.06
CA GLU A 15 -8.97 -8.25 24.83
C GLU A 15 -8.97 -7.37 23.57
N LEU A 16 -8.07 -7.69 22.65
CA LEU A 16 -8.05 -7.17 21.28
C LEU A 16 -9.01 -8.00 20.42
N ASP A 17 -10.02 -7.35 19.85
CA ASP A 17 -10.97 -7.96 18.91
C ASP A 17 -10.43 -7.81 17.48
N VAL A 18 -9.81 -8.87 16.96
CA VAL A 18 -9.27 -8.92 15.60
C VAL A 18 -10.41 -9.17 14.61
N LEU A 19 -10.74 -8.15 13.82
CA LEU A 19 -11.78 -8.23 12.79
C LEU A 19 -11.29 -8.99 11.56
N HIS A 20 -10.09 -8.65 11.09
CA HIS A 20 -9.51 -9.17 9.86
C HIS A 20 -7.99 -9.27 9.96
N THR A 21 -7.38 -10.21 9.23
CA THR A 21 -5.93 -10.40 9.12
C THR A 21 -5.51 -10.43 7.65
N TYR A 22 -4.44 -9.71 7.32
CA TYR A 22 -3.93 -9.58 5.96
C TYR A 22 -2.41 -9.76 5.90
N GLU A 23 -1.94 -10.79 5.18
CA GLU A 23 -0.50 -11.13 5.09
C GLU A 23 0.28 -10.31 4.03
N ARG A 24 -0.40 -9.47 3.24
CA ARG A 24 0.21 -8.76 2.10
C ARG A 24 0.03 -7.25 2.11
N ILE A 25 -0.66 -6.71 3.11
CA ILE A 25 -1.02 -5.28 3.14
C ILE A 25 0.20 -4.40 3.32
N TYR A 26 1.19 -4.86 4.08
CA TYR A 26 2.46 -4.15 4.23
C TYR A 26 3.14 -3.91 2.86
N ARG A 27 3.20 -4.94 2.02
CA ARG A 27 3.74 -4.83 0.65
C ARG A 27 2.95 -3.83 -0.19
N SER A 28 1.62 -3.76 -0.05
CA SER A 28 0.81 -2.75 -0.76
C SER A 28 1.14 -1.32 -0.33
N ILE A 29 1.56 -1.10 0.91
CA ILE A 29 1.96 0.24 1.40
C ILE A 29 3.31 0.64 0.78
N ASP A 30 4.28 -0.28 0.74
CA ASP A 30 5.56 -0.04 0.07
C ASP A 30 5.37 0.25 -1.42
N VAL A 31 4.52 -0.53 -2.09
CA VAL A 31 4.12 -0.30 -3.49
C VAL A 31 3.52 1.09 -3.67
N ALA A 32 2.68 1.56 -2.75
CA ALA A 32 2.09 2.90 -2.84
C ALA A 32 3.15 4.02 -2.80
N ALA A 33 4.15 3.89 -1.93
CA ALA A 33 5.26 4.85 -1.86
C ALA A 33 6.10 4.84 -3.15
N GLU A 34 6.40 3.66 -3.68
CA GLU A 34 7.14 3.54 -4.94
C GLU A 34 6.37 4.13 -6.13
N LEU A 35 5.07 3.88 -6.22
CA LEU A 35 4.22 4.48 -7.27
C LEU A 35 4.25 6.00 -7.23
N TRP A 36 4.26 6.60 -6.03
CA TRP A 36 4.44 8.05 -5.91
C TRP A 36 5.81 8.51 -6.40
N ARG A 37 6.90 7.78 -6.10
CA ARG A 37 8.24 8.13 -6.60
C ARG A 37 8.36 8.11 -8.12
N LEU A 38 7.60 7.23 -8.78
CA LEU A 38 7.54 7.18 -10.25
C LEU A 38 6.78 8.35 -10.85
N LEU A 39 5.82 8.89 -10.11
CA LEU A 39 5.01 10.06 -10.47
C LEU A 39 5.68 11.38 -10.08
N ASP A 40 7.00 11.37 -9.80
CA ASP A 40 7.75 12.49 -9.24
C ASP A 40 7.16 13.05 -7.91
N GLY A 41 6.37 12.24 -7.22
CA GLY A 41 5.70 12.54 -5.95
C GLY A 41 6.53 12.19 -4.72
N GLU A 42 7.81 12.56 -4.69
CA GLU A 42 8.76 12.21 -3.61
C GLU A 42 8.25 12.62 -2.21
N GLU A 43 7.56 13.75 -2.12
CA GLU A 43 6.98 14.23 -0.86
C GLU A 43 5.85 13.31 -0.37
N ALA A 44 4.98 12.84 -1.26
CA ALA A 44 3.92 11.91 -0.90
C ALA A 44 4.48 10.55 -0.47
N ALA A 45 5.51 10.06 -1.15
CA ALA A 45 6.22 8.83 -0.79
C ALA A 45 6.80 8.92 0.64
N LYS A 46 7.50 10.02 0.96
CA LYS A 46 8.05 10.26 2.30
C LYS A 46 6.97 10.35 3.38
N GLN A 47 5.82 10.94 3.06
CA GLN A 47 4.70 11.01 4.01
C GLN A 47 4.13 9.61 4.29
N ILE A 48 4.02 8.73 3.30
CA ILE A 48 3.63 7.33 3.50
C ILE A 48 4.63 6.64 4.45
N GLU A 49 5.92 6.76 4.18
CA GLU A 49 6.97 6.15 5.01
C GLU A 49 6.97 6.70 6.43
N SER A 50 6.75 8.01 6.61
CA SER A 50 6.64 8.64 7.92
C SER A 50 5.44 8.12 8.70
N VAL A 51 4.29 7.92 8.04
CA VAL A 51 3.11 7.35 8.69
C VAL A 51 3.39 5.91 9.13
N VAL A 52 4.00 5.09 8.28
CA VAL A 52 4.37 3.71 8.63
C VAL A 52 5.40 3.67 9.75
N ALA A 53 6.44 4.51 9.71
CA ALA A 53 7.46 4.59 10.74
C ALA A 53 6.86 4.92 12.11
N SER A 54 5.89 5.83 12.16
CA SER A 54 5.19 6.18 13.40
C SER A 54 4.39 5.01 14.00
N ALA A 55 4.03 3.99 13.20
CA ALA A 55 3.37 2.81 13.73
C ALA A 55 4.27 2.04 14.71
N PHE A 56 5.58 2.01 14.43
CA PHE A 56 6.58 1.30 15.23
C PHE A 56 7.01 2.08 16.49
N GLU A 57 6.46 3.26 16.72
CA GLU A 57 6.61 3.99 18.00
C GLU A 57 5.71 3.40 19.10
N HIS A 58 4.78 2.51 18.74
CA HIS A 58 3.87 1.81 19.64
C HIS A 58 4.26 0.34 19.82
N GLU A 59 3.90 -0.25 20.96
CA GLU A 59 4.03 -1.68 21.24
C GLU A 59 2.65 -2.27 21.61
N PRO A 60 2.04 -3.14 20.78
CA PRO A 60 2.51 -3.56 19.45
C PRO A 60 2.47 -2.43 18.41
N ALA A 61 3.23 -2.58 17.33
CA ALA A 61 3.31 -1.60 16.26
C ALA A 61 1.92 -1.40 15.63
N ARG A 62 1.41 -0.16 15.59
CA ARG A 62 0.03 0.10 15.15
C ARG A 62 -0.19 1.47 14.53
N LEU A 63 -1.11 1.56 13.57
CA LEU A 63 -1.68 2.83 13.09
C LEU A 63 -3.02 3.10 13.78
N GLU A 64 -3.14 4.28 14.35
CA GLU A 64 -4.37 4.83 14.92
C GLU A 64 -5.21 5.54 13.85
N THR A 65 -6.46 5.86 14.17
CA THR A 65 -7.45 6.43 13.24
C THR A 65 -6.91 7.65 12.46
N GLY A 66 -6.19 8.55 13.11
CA GLY A 66 -5.61 9.72 12.45
C GLY A 66 -4.53 9.36 11.42
N GLN A 67 -3.69 8.37 11.73
CA GLN A 67 -2.66 7.87 10.84
C GLN A 67 -3.25 7.05 9.68
N ILE A 68 -4.29 6.25 9.95
CA ILE A 68 -5.04 5.54 8.92
C ILE A 68 -5.68 6.54 7.93
N ALA A 69 -6.28 7.62 8.43
CA ALA A 69 -6.86 8.66 7.59
C ALA A 69 -5.79 9.39 6.76
N ALA A 70 -4.63 9.70 7.34
CA ALA A 70 -3.51 10.29 6.62
C ALA A 70 -2.98 9.36 5.52
N LEU A 71 -2.81 8.06 5.82
CA LEU A 71 -2.39 7.08 4.83
C LEU A 71 -3.42 6.93 3.70
N LEU A 72 -4.71 6.86 4.04
CA LEU A 72 -5.78 6.79 3.04
C LEU A 72 -5.76 8.01 2.12
N ALA A 73 -5.57 9.23 2.64
CA ALA A 73 -5.51 10.44 1.82
C ALA A 73 -4.34 10.45 0.82
N LEU A 74 -3.25 9.74 1.13
CA LEU A 74 -2.09 9.59 0.23
C LEU A 74 -2.28 8.47 -0.80
N VAL A 75 -2.99 7.41 -0.43
CA VAL A 75 -3.19 6.23 -1.28
C VAL A 75 -4.44 6.35 -2.18
N GLU A 76 -5.47 7.07 -1.74
CA GLU A 76 -6.72 7.24 -2.48
C GLU A 76 -6.52 7.85 -3.88
N PRO A 77 -5.77 8.95 -4.08
CA PRO A 77 -5.62 9.56 -5.40
C PRO A 77 -4.65 8.81 -6.34
N LEU A 78 -3.93 7.79 -5.86
CA LEU A 78 -2.99 7.03 -6.70
C LEU A 78 -3.70 6.35 -7.88
N ASP A 79 -4.93 5.87 -7.69
CA ASP A 79 -5.71 5.20 -8.73
C ASP A 79 -5.82 6.05 -10.00
N LYS A 80 -6.04 7.35 -9.85
CA LYS A 80 -6.16 8.33 -10.93
C LYS A 80 -4.84 8.94 -11.33
N ALA A 81 -3.90 9.11 -10.40
CA ALA A 81 -2.61 9.72 -10.68
C ALA A 81 -1.72 8.83 -11.59
N ILE A 82 -1.91 7.50 -11.49
CA ILE A 82 -1.20 6.51 -12.31
C ILE A 82 -1.78 6.45 -13.74
N VAL A 83 -3.09 6.71 -13.91
CA VAL A 83 -3.77 6.63 -15.20
C VAL A 83 -3.33 7.76 -16.13
N GLY A 84 -2.67 7.41 -17.23
CA GLY A 84 -2.19 8.33 -18.25
C GLY A 84 -0.67 8.57 -18.21
N PRO A 85 -0.09 9.06 -17.09
CA PRO A 85 1.36 9.22 -16.98
C PRO A 85 2.12 7.90 -16.96
N LEU A 86 1.54 6.86 -16.32
CA LEU A 86 2.19 5.57 -16.17
C LEU A 86 1.56 4.51 -17.07
N THR A 87 0.24 4.57 -17.27
CA THR A 87 -0.48 3.60 -18.10
C THR A 87 -0.83 4.11 -19.50
N ASP A 88 -0.88 3.22 -20.47
CA ASP A 88 -1.44 3.45 -21.80
C ASP A 88 -2.98 3.54 -21.77
N ALA A 89 -3.59 3.64 -22.95
CA ALA A 89 -5.04 3.74 -23.12
C ALA A 89 -5.82 2.49 -22.68
N ASP A 90 -5.13 1.35 -22.51
CA ASP A 90 -5.67 0.10 -22.00
C ASP A 90 -5.32 -0.12 -20.51
N GLU A 91 -4.90 0.94 -19.81
CA GLU A 91 -4.47 0.92 -18.40
C GLU A 91 -3.21 0.05 -18.14
N ARG A 92 -2.34 -0.14 -19.16
CA ARG A 92 -1.10 -0.93 -19.04
C ARG A 92 0.12 -0.05 -18.89
N LEU A 93 1.07 -0.38 -18.00
CA LEU A 93 2.33 0.37 -17.94
C LEU A 93 3.11 0.30 -19.25
N SER A 94 3.76 1.40 -19.61
CA SER A 94 4.72 1.40 -20.71
C SER A 94 5.96 0.55 -20.39
N ALA A 95 6.60 -0.03 -21.41
CA ALA A 95 7.82 -0.83 -21.25
C ALA A 95 8.98 -0.02 -20.61
N GLU A 96 9.04 1.27 -20.87
CA GLU A 96 10.02 2.18 -20.25
C GLU A 96 9.80 2.29 -18.73
N MET A 97 8.54 2.35 -18.29
CA MET A 97 8.18 2.40 -16.89
C MET A 97 8.44 1.07 -16.17
N ILE A 98 8.17 -0.06 -16.84
CA ILE A 98 8.53 -1.39 -16.35
C ILE A 98 10.05 -1.49 -16.13
N SER A 99 10.85 -0.94 -17.05
CA SER A 99 12.31 -0.92 -16.92
C SER A 99 12.78 -0.04 -15.76
N MET A 100 12.15 1.13 -15.57
CA MET A 100 12.41 1.99 -14.41
C MET A 100 12.05 1.33 -13.07
N LEU A 101 10.92 0.64 -13.02
CA LEU A 101 10.46 -0.10 -11.84
C LEU A 101 11.45 -1.20 -11.44
N ARG A 102 11.92 -2.00 -12.40
CA ARG A 102 12.96 -3.03 -12.18
C ARG A 102 14.24 -2.47 -11.58
N GLY A 103 14.64 -1.28 -12.01
CA GLY A 103 15.88 -0.65 -11.56
C GLY A 103 15.82 -0.05 -10.16
N ARG A 104 14.61 0.18 -9.61
CA ARG A 104 14.42 0.95 -8.37
C ARG A 104 13.89 0.12 -7.20
N THR A 105 13.24 -1.02 -7.43
CA THR A 105 12.54 -1.72 -6.34
C THR A 105 12.47 -3.24 -6.56
N ASP A 106 12.81 -4.00 -5.51
CA ASP A 106 12.59 -5.46 -5.41
C ASP A 106 11.13 -5.81 -5.04
N VAL A 107 10.28 -4.78 -4.86
CA VAL A 107 8.91 -4.92 -4.35
C VAL A 107 7.96 -5.38 -5.47
N PHE A 108 8.28 -5.11 -6.73
CA PHE A 108 7.53 -5.60 -7.87
C PHE A 108 8.17 -6.89 -8.40
N ASP A 109 7.40 -7.98 -8.45
CA ASP A 109 7.86 -9.24 -9.07
C ASP A 109 7.79 -9.09 -10.59
N LEU A 110 8.90 -8.64 -11.20
CA LEU A 110 8.98 -8.25 -12.62
C LEU A 110 9.89 -9.19 -13.44
N ASP A 111 10.06 -10.44 -13.04
CA ASP A 111 11.00 -11.35 -13.71
C ASP A 111 10.67 -11.54 -15.21
N GLU A 112 11.64 -11.25 -16.10
CA GLU A 112 11.44 -11.00 -17.54
C GLU A 112 11.39 -12.27 -18.40
N ALA A 113 11.59 -13.46 -17.83
CA ALA A 113 11.58 -14.72 -18.59
C ALA A 113 10.24 -15.00 -19.29
N ARG A 114 9.18 -14.25 -18.94
CA ARG A 114 7.87 -14.28 -19.56
C ARG A 114 7.43 -12.84 -19.84
N GLY A 115 7.73 -12.27 -21.01
CA GLY A 115 7.27 -10.93 -21.41
C GLY A 115 5.74 -10.66 -21.33
N GLU A 116 4.94 -11.61 -20.84
CA GLU A 116 3.55 -11.50 -20.43
C GLU A 116 3.34 -11.04 -18.95
N ASP A 117 4.32 -11.21 -18.04
CA ASP A 117 4.15 -11.07 -16.57
C ASP A 117 4.28 -9.63 -16.04
N ALA A 118 4.99 -8.73 -16.72
CA ALA A 118 5.14 -7.35 -16.23
C ALA A 118 3.81 -6.56 -16.23
N HIS A 119 2.88 -6.88 -17.15
CA HIS A 119 1.51 -6.37 -17.09
C HIS A 119 0.77 -6.89 -15.85
N TRP A 120 0.96 -8.17 -15.50
CA TRP A 120 0.34 -8.77 -14.32
C TRP A 120 0.83 -8.12 -13.04
N ALA A 121 2.13 -7.87 -12.89
CA ALA A 121 2.70 -7.26 -11.69
C ALA A 121 2.09 -5.89 -11.35
N VAL A 122 1.73 -5.10 -12.37
CA VAL A 122 1.11 -3.78 -12.18
C VAL A 122 -0.36 -3.92 -11.89
N SER A 123 -1.08 -4.76 -12.63
CA SER A 123 -2.48 -5.05 -12.32
C SER A 123 -2.61 -5.61 -10.89
N GLU A 124 -1.68 -6.47 -10.46
CA GLU A 124 -1.57 -6.95 -9.09
C GLU A 124 -1.25 -5.84 -8.10
N ALA A 125 -0.33 -4.91 -8.44
CA ALA A 125 -0.06 -3.72 -7.64
C ALA A 125 -1.31 -2.86 -7.48
N MET A 126 -2.05 -2.58 -8.56
CA MET A 126 -3.28 -1.79 -8.54
C MET A 126 -4.40 -2.49 -7.77
N VAL A 127 -4.51 -3.82 -7.88
CA VAL A 127 -5.40 -4.63 -7.03
C VAL A 127 -4.96 -4.53 -5.56
N GLY A 128 -3.65 -4.54 -5.29
CA GLY A 128 -3.06 -4.34 -3.97
C GLY A 128 -3.39 -2.97 -3.38
N ILE A 129 -3.29 -1.90 -4.18
CA ILE A 129 -3.67 -0.53 -3.81
C ILE A 129 -5.17 -0.43 -3.55
N THR A 130 -6.00 -0.98 -4.44
CA THR A 130 -7.47 -0.98 -4.27
C THR A 130 -7.87 -1.72 -2.98
N ASN A 131 -7.23 -2.86 -2.70
CA ASN A 131 -7.44 -3.60 -1.46
C ASN A 131 -6.99 -2.81 -0.24
N LEU A 132 -5.83 -2.15 -0.31
CA LEU A 132 -5.33 -1.28 0.75
C LEU A 132 -6.32 -0.15 1.04
N GLN A 133 -6.80 0.57 0.01
CA GLN A 133 -7.80 1.63 0.16
C GLN A 133 -9.07 1.10 0.84
N ARG A 134 -9.57 -0.06 0.41
CA ARG A 134 -10.75 -0.70 1.01
C ARG A 134 -10.52 -0.98 2.50
N ILE A 135 -9.40 -1.60 2.84
CA ILE A 135 -9.07 -1.97 4.23
C ILE A 135 -8.92 -0.73 5.11
N LEU A 136 -8.28 0.34 4.61
CA LEU A 136 -8.18 1.60 5.34
C LEU A 136 -9.55 2.25 5.56
N ARG A 137 -10.44 2.24 4.56
CA ARG A 137 -11.82 2.73 4.70
C ARG A 137 -12.63 1.89 5.69
N ASP A 138 -12.54 0.57 5.60
CA ASP A 138 -13.24 -0.36 6.49
C ASP A 138 -12.76 -0.13 7.94
N ALA A 139 -11.45 0.01 8.15
CA ALA A 139 -10.88 0.31 9.46
C ALA A 139 -11.37 1.67 10.01
N LEU A 140 -11.41 2.73 9.19
CA LEU A 140 -11.97 4.02 9.61
C LEU A 140 -13.46 3.94 9.94
N THR A 141 -14.24 3.19 9.15
CA THR A 141 -15.68 3.02 9.36
C THR A 141 -15.97 2.31 10.69
N GLU A 142 -15.16 1.31 11.02
CA GLU A 142 -15.24 0.54 12.27
C GLU A 142 -14.59 1.25 13.46
N GLY A 143 -13.90 2.38 13.25
CA GLY A 143 -13.10 3.04 14.28
C GLY A 143 -11.93 2.17 14.78
N ALA A 144 -11.42 1.28 13.94
CA ALA A 144 -10.39 0.30 14.23
C ALA A 144 -8.95 0.84 14.09
N PHE A 145 -8.01 0.07 14.61
CA PHE A 145 -6.57 0.23 14.42
C PHE A 145 -6.04 -0.80 13.42
N LEU A 146 -4.89 -0.51 12.83
CA LEU A 146 -4.10 -1.51 12.10
C LEU A 146 -2.91 -1.89 12.96
N VAL A 147 -2.73 -3.18 13.28
CA VAL A 147 -1.59 -3.70 14.06
C VAL A 147 -0.69 -4.51 13.13
N PHE A 148 0.63 -4.30 13.21
CA PHE A 148 1.64 -5.01 12.42
C PHE A 148 2.34 -6.07 13.27
N GLU A 149 2.31 -7.33 12.82
CA GLU A 149 2.94 -8.49 13.50
C GLU A 149 3.73 -9.35 12.52
#